data_AF-A0A1A8VZV8-F1
#
_entry.id   AF-A0A1A8VZV8-F1
#
_cell.length_a   1.000
_cell.length_b   1.000
_cell.length_c   1.000
_cell.angle_alpha   90.00
_cell.angle_beta   90.00
_cell.angle_gamma   90.00
#
_symmetry.space_group_name_H-M   'P 1'
#
loop_
_entity.id
_entity.type
_entity.pdbx_description
1 polymer ?
#
loop_
_entity_poly.entity_id
_entity_poly.type
_entity_poly.pdbx_seq_one_letter_code
_entity_poly.pdbx_strand_id
1 'polypeptide(L)'
;MKGIVAVLYSFELISFLYEYTYDYLFTNLYKSLFCESLGDMSDSSNANTINILNILNTRQNDIENQVRCKLFSFIGLLLLPMYGMRKFGYYDTKSKMIIFPFFSIAGMYLGSFVGNLVTGRFGDYKRTKFLGTLPANTFLKE
;
A
#
# COMPACT_ATOMS: atom_id res chain seq x y z
N MET A 1 -20.20 -5.28 -26.63
CA MET A 1 -18.78 -5.39 -26.23
C MET A 1 -18.26 -4.25 -25.33
N LYS A 2 -18.76 -3.00 -25.42
CA LYS A 2 -18.35 -1.92 -24.50
C LYS A 2 -18.64 -2.22 -23.01
N GLY A 3 -19.70 -2.99 -22.72
CA GLY A 3 -20.10 -3.32 -21.34
C GLY A 3 -19.24 -4.38 -20.64
N ILE A 4 -18.72 -5.39 -21.35
CA ILE A 4 -18.01 -6.52 -20.69
C ILE A 4 -16.65 -6.09 -20.13
N VAL A 5 -15.91 -5.26 -20.87
CA VAL A 5 -14.62 -4.72 -20.40
C VAL A 5 -14.84 -3.78 -19.21
N ALA A 6 -15.89 -2.95 -19.24
CA ALA A 6 -16.24 -2.08 -18.12
C ALA A 6 -16.68 -2.87 -16.87
N VAL A 7 -17.40 -3.99 -17.04
CA VAL A 7 -17.87 -4.87 -15.96
C VAL A 7 -16.72 -5.64 -15.32
N LEU A 8 -15.78 -6.17 -16.10
CA LEU A 8 -14.58 -6.83 -15.57
C LEU A 8 -13.68 -5.83 -14.82
N TYR A 9 -13.52 -4.62 -15.36
CA TYR A 9 -12.77 -3.57 -14.68
C TYR A 9 -13.45 -3.14 -13.40
N SER A 10 -14.77 -2.95 -13.39
CA SER A 10 -15.48 -2.58 -12.17
C SER A 10 -15.42 -3.68 -11.12
N PHE A 11 -15.44 -4.97 -11.50
CA PHE A 11 -15.26 -6.06 -10.55
C PHE A 11 -13.85 -6.09 -9.93
N GLU A 12 -12.78 -5.90 -10.71
CA GLU A 12 -11.42 -5.79 -10.17
C GLU A 12 -11.21 -4.52 -9.35
N LEU A 13 -11.80 -3.39 -9.77
CA LEU A 13 -11.76 -2.13 -9.02
C LEU A 13 -12.49 -2.25 -7.69
N ILE A 14 -13.65 -2.91 -7.68
CA ILE A 14 -14.43 -3.17 -6.46
C ILE A 14 -13.65 -4.08 -5.52
N SER A 15 -13.06 -5.17 -6.04
CA SER A 15 -12.25 -6.09 -5.23
C SER A 15 -11.02 -5.39 -4.64
N PHE A 16 -10.34 -4.55 -5.44
CA PHE A 16 -9.18 -3.79 -4.99
C PHE A 16 -9.55 -2.69 -3.98
N LEU A 17 -10.66 -1.98 -4.21
CA LEU A 17 -11.18 -0.99 -3.26
C LEU A 17 -11.62 -1.64 -1.95
N TYR A 18 -12.20 -2.83 -2.01
CA TYR A 18 -12.56 -3.62 -0.83
C TYR A 18 -11.29 -3.97 -0.06
N GLU A 19 -10.31 -4.60 -0.70
CA GLU A 19 -9.02 -4.95 -0.08
C GLU A 19 -8.30 -3.72 0.51
N TYR A 20 -8.32 -2.59 -0.19
CA TYR A 20 -7.76 -1.32 0.30
C TYR A 20 -8.49 -0.77 1.52
N THR A 21 -9.83 -0.80 1.51
CA THR A 21 -10.65 -0.33 2.64
C THR A 21 -10.38 -1.18 3.88
N TYR A 22 -10.22 -2.50 3.70
CA TYR A 22 -9.84 -3.42 4.78
C TYR A 22 -8.43 -3.14 5.31
N ASP A 23 -7.43 -2.99 4.44
CA ASP A 23 -6.05 -2.65 4.84
C ASP A 23 -6.01 -1.31 5.61
N TYR A 24 -6.75 -0.30 5.15
CA TYR A 24 -6.79 1.02 5.80
C TYR A 24 -7.48 0.99 7.17
N LEU A 25 -8.60 0.27 7.27
CA LEU A 25 -9.38 0.16 8.50
C LEU A 25 -8.63 -0.70 9.53
N PHE A 26 -7.98 -1.78 9.08
CA PHE A 26 -7.09 -2.59 9.91
C PHE A 26 -5.91 -1.77 10.43
N THR A 27 -5.27 -0.94 9.59
CA THR A 27 -4.15 -0.09 10.01
C THR A 27 -4.58 0.94 11.05
N ASN A 28 -5.74 1.57 10.87
CA ASN A 28 -6.27 2.54 11.84
C ASN A 28 -6.65 1.89 13.19
N LEU A 29 -7.28 0.71 13.15
CA LEU A 29 -7.65 -0.03 14.35
C LEU A 29 -6.41 -0.56 15.09
N TYR A 30 -5.40 -1.00 14.35
CA TYR A 30 -4.11 -1.37 14.94
C TYR A 30 -3.42 -0.16 15.56
N LYS A 31 -3.48 1.01 14.92
CA LYS A 31 -2.90 2.25 15.44
C LYS A 31 -3.59 2.72 16.73
N SER A 32 -4.92 2.61 16.82
CA SER A 32 -5.66 2.97 18.04
C SER A 32 -5.35 2.03 19.20
N LEU A 33 -5.39 0.72 18.95
CA LEU A 33 -5.16 -0.32 19.96
C LEU A 33 -3.70 -0.30 20.45
N PHE A 34 -2.77 0.05 19.56
CA PHE A 34 -1.38 0.27 19.93
C PHE A 34 -1.16 1.54 20.75
N CYS A 35 -1.82 2.64 20.41
CA CYS A 35 -1.70 3.89 21.17
C CYS A 35 -2.18 3.72 22.62
N GLU A 36 -3.21 2.90 22.83
CA GLU A 36 -3.70 2.50 24.16
C GLU A 36 -2.66 1.67 24.91
N SER A 37 -2.09 0.63 24.27
CA SER A 37 -1.00 -0.18 24.86
C SER A 37 0.27 0.63 25.15
N LEU A 38 0.52 1.72 24.43
CA LEU A 38 1.71 2.56 24.60
C LEU A 38 1.60 3.47 25.83
N GLY A 39 0.37 3.85 26.21
CA GLY A 39 0.09 4.56 27.46
C GLY A 39 0.49 3.75 28.69
N ASP A 40 0.20 2.45 28.69
CA ASP A 40 0.47 1.55 29.83
C ASP A 40 1.96 1.19 29.99
N MET A 41 2.75 1.15 28.91
CA MET A 41 4.18 0.78 28.98
C MET A 41 5.12 1.93 29.33
N SER A 42 4.69 3.19 29.14
CA SER A 42 5.49 4.39 29.40
C SER A 42 5.85 4.57 30.89
N ASP A 43 5.08 4.00 31.81
CA ASP A 43 5.32 4.09 33.26
C ASP A 43 6.42 3.15 33.77
N SER A 44 6.88 2.18 32.95
CA SER A 44 7.95 1.24 33.33
C SER A 44 9.27 1.56 32.61
N SER A 45 10.09 2.39 33.27
CA SER A 45 11.45 2.77 32.86
C SER A 45 12.42 1.58 32.92
N ASN A 46 12.35 0.66 31.95
CA ASN A 46 13.31 -0.44 31.79
C ASN A 46 13.90 -0.40 30.37
N ALA A 47 15.20 -0.61 30.20
CA ALA A 47 15.86 -0.53 28.88
C ALA A 47 15.23 -1.48 27.83
N ASN A 48 14.58 -2.56 28.29
CA ASN A 48 13.86 -3.50 27.44
C ASN A 48 12.57 -2.91 26.84
N THR A 49 11.83 -2.05 27.56
CA THR A 49 10.61 -1.42 27.04
C THR A 49 10.92 -0.41 25.93
N ILE A 50 12.02 0.34 26.07
CA ILE A 50 12.53 1.26 25.03
C ILE A 50 12.87 0.51 23.73
N ASN A 51 13.50 -0.67 23.84
CA ASN A 51 13.83 -1.50 22.68
C ASN A 51 12.57 -2.06 21.99
N ILE A 52 11.60 -2.54 22.77
CA ILE A 52 10.32 -3.05 22.26
C ILE A 52 9.53 -1.93 21.54
N LEU A 53 9.46 -0.74 22.14
CA LEU A 53 8.78 0.42 21.54
C LEU A 53 9.40 0.83 20.21
N ASN A 54 10.74 0.85 20.13
CA ASN A 54 11.43 1.16 18.87
C ASN A 54 11.12 0.13 17.77
N ILE A 55 11.05 -1.16 18.11
CA ILE A 55 10.70 -2.23 17.15
C ILE A 55 9.26 -2.04 16.65
N LEU A 56 8.32 -1.78 17.56
CA LEU A 56 6.91 -1.64 17.22
C LEU A 56 6.65 -0.37 16.39
N ASN A 57 7.27 0.76 16.74
CA ASN A 57 7.18 1.98 15.96
C ASN A 57 7.76 1.80 14.54
N THR A 58 8.87 1.07 14.42
CA THR A 58 9.45 0.71 13.11
C THR A 58 8.46 -0.11 12.27
N ARG A 59 7.72 -1.05 12.86
CA ARG A 59 6.68 -1.83 12.16
C ARG A 59 5.51 -0.99 11.70
N GLN A 60 5.02 -0.10 12.55
CA GLN A 60 3.92 0.78 12.19
C GLN A 60 4.28 1.69 11.02
N ASN A 61 5.47 2.28 11.06
CA ASN A 61 5.98 3.08 9.96
C ASN A 61 6.10 2.25 8.67
N ASP A 62 6.57 1.00 8.76
CA ASP A 62 6.66 0.13 7.57
C ASP A 62 5.29 -0.21 6.97
N ILE A 63 4.29 -0.54 7.80
CA ILE A 63 2.92 -0.81 7.35
C ILE A 63 2.30 0.44 6.72
N GLU A 64 2.42 1.60 7.37
CA GLU A 64 1.91 2.87 6.86
C GLU A 64 2.51 3.20 5.48
N ASN A 65 3.81 2.97 5.34
CA ASN A 65 4.54 3.14 4.10
C ASN A 65 4.12 2.15 3.00
N GLN A 66 3.81 0.90 3.35
CA GLN A 66 3.25 -0.09 2.41
C GLN A 66 1.86 0.33 1.90
N VAL A 67 0.97 0.77 2.80
CA VAL A 67 -0.37 1.25 2.44
C VAL A 67 -0.28 2.46 1.51
N ARG A 68 0.60 3.43 1.84
CA ARG A 68 0.87 4.59 0.98
C ARG A 68 1.36 4.18 -0.41
N CYS A 69 2.28 3.21 -0.50
CA CYS A 69 2.77 2.72 -1.79
C CYS A 69 1.68 2.01 -2.62
N LYS A 70 0.79 1.24 -1.97
CA LYS A 70 -0.37 0.59 -2.61
C LYS A 70 -1.35 1.65 -3.15
N LEU A 71 -1.53 2.75 -2.42
CA LEU A 71 -2.33 3.92 -2.84
C LEU A 71 -1.73 4.58 -4.10
N PHE A 72 -0.42 4.84 -4.13
CA PHE A 72 0.23 5.39 -5.33
C PHE A 72 0.12 4.46 -6.55
N SER A 73 0.20 3.15 -6.34
CA SER A 73 0.00 2.14 -7.39
C SER A 73 -1.42 2.20 -7.97
N PHE A 74 -2.42 2.39 -7.10
CA PHE A 74 -3.82 2.56 -7.52
C PHE A 74 -4.06 3.87 -8.28
N ILE A 75 -3.48 4.97 -7.80
CA ILE A 75 -3.52 6.25 -8.51
C ILE A 75 -2.92 6.09 -9.91
N GLY A 76 -1.76 5.42 -10.01
CA GLY A 76 -1.11 5.13 -11.29
C GLY A 76 -1.97 4.27 -12.22
N LEU A 77 -2.65 3.24 -11.68
CA LEU A 77 -3.59 2.39 -12.41
C LEU A 77 -4.74 3.19 -13.04
N LEU A 78 -5.21 4.27 -12.40
CA LEU A 78 -6.30 5.11 -12.94
C LEU A 78 -5.80 6.20 -13.89
N LEU A 79 -4.71 6.89 -13.51
CA LEU A 79 -4.22 8.06 -14.23
C LEU A 79 -3.70 7.72 -15.62
N LEU A 80 -2.91 6.65 -15.75
CA LEU A 80 -2.25 6.32 -17.02
C LEU A 80 -3.24 5.87 -18.11
N PRO A 81 -4.23 5.01 -17.83
CA PRO A 81 -5.27 4.64 -18.81
C PRO A 81 -6.17 5.81 -19.18
N MET A 82 -6.57 6.64 -18.21
CA MET A 82 -7.34 7.86 -18.50
C MET A 82 -6.56 8.80 -19.42
N TYR A 83 -5.26 8.98 -19.17
CA TYR A 83 -4.38 9.76 -20.02
C TYR A 83 -4.27 9.14 -21.42
N GLY A 84 -4.07 7.83 -21.51
CA GLY A 84 -4.04 7.07 -22.77
C GLY A 84 -5.33 7.25 -23.57
N MET A 85 -6.49 7.07 -22.96
CA MET A 85 -7.79 7.25 -23.64
C MET A 85 -7.98 8.67 -24.19
N ARG A 86 -7.52 9.69 -23.45
CA ARG A 86 -7.59 11.09 -23.89
C ARG A 86 -6.64 11.35 -25.06
N LYS A 87 -5.43 10.77 -25.04
CA LYS A 87 -4.44 10.98 -26.10
C LYS A 87 -4.76 10.20 -27.38
N PHE A 88 -5.29 8.99 -27.25
CA PHE A 88 -5.73 8.16 -28.38
C PHE A 88 -7.16 8.47 -28.85
N GLY A 89 -7.66 9.68 -28.57
CA GLY A 89 -9.04 10.10 -28.89
C GLY A 89 -9.46 9.88 -30.35
N TYR A 90 -8.52 10.04 -31.30
CA TYR A 90 -8.76 9.92 -32.74
C TYR A 90 -8.83 8.48 -33.28
N TYR A 91 -8.47 7.48 -32.49
CA TYR A 91 -8.47 6.09 -32.93
C TYR A 91 -9.82 5.39 -32.71
N ASP A 92 -10.10 4.37 -33.52
CA ASP A 92 -11.32 3.56 -33.39
C ASP A 92 -11.37 2.83 -32.03
N THR A 93 -12.57 2.65 -31.51
CA THR A 93 -12.88 2.04 -30.21
C THR A 93 -12.20 0.68 -30.03
N LYS A 94 -12.05 -0.09 -31.12
CA LYS A 94 -11.38 -1.41 -31.11
C LYS A 94 -9.93 -1.31 -30.67
N SER A 95 -9.19 -0.33 -31.20
CA SER A 95 -7.78 -0.11 -30.84
C SER A 95 -7.62 0.40 -29.41
N LYS A 96 -8.54 1.26 -28.94
CA LYS A 96 -8.54 1.76 -27.55
C LYS A 96 -8.69 0.64 -26.53
N MET A 97 -9.53 -0.37 -26.81
CA MET A 97 -9.70 -1.53 -25.94
C MET A 97 -8.44 -2.40 -25.83
N ILE A 98 -7.62 -2.47 -26.89
CA ILE A 98 -6.37 -3.23 -26.89
C ILE A 98 -5.31 -2.51 -26.06
N ILE A 99 -5.23 -1.18 -26.17
CA ILE A 99 -4.19 -0.36 -25.52
C ILE A 99 -4.46 -0.19 -24.01
N PHE A 100 -5.74 -0.14 -23.61
CA PHE A 100 -6.16 0.10 -22.23
C PHE A 100 -5.48 -0.79 -21.17
N PRO A 101 -5.47 -2.14 -21.26
CA PRO A 101 -4.84 -2.98 -20.25
C PRO A 101 -3.34 -2.76 -20.10
N PHE A 102 -2.62 -2.45 -21.19
CA PHE A 102 -1.19 -2.18 -21.15
C PHE A 102 -0.87 -0.89 -20.41
N PHE A 103 -1.67 0.17 -20.64
CA PHE A 103 -1.52 1.43 -19.91
C PHE A 103 -1.87 1.25 -18.43
N SER A 104 -2.83 0.40 -18.10
CA SER A 104 -3.20 0.12 -16.72
C SER A 104 -2.09 -0.57 -15.95
N ILE A 105 -1.52 -1.61 -16.53
CA ILE A 105 -0.38 -2.34 -15.96
C ILE A 105 0.82 -1.40 -15.82
N ALA A 106 1.14 -0.64 -16.87
CA ALA A 106 2.22 0.35 -16.84
C ALA A 106 1.99 1.41 -15.75
N GLY A 107 0.74 1.86 -15.59
CA GLY A 107 0.33 2.82 -14.57
C GLY A 107 0.53 2.28 -13.17
N MET A 108 0.16 1.02 -12.91
CA MET A 108 0.36 0.36 -11.63
C MET A 108 1.85 0.28 -11.25
N TYR A 109 2.71 -0.16 -12.19
CA TYR A 109 4.16 -0.23 -11.94
C TYR A 109 4.79 1.15 -11.73
N LEU A 110 4.42 2.15 -12.53
CA LEU A 110 4.87 3.52 -12.36
C LEU A 110 4.41 4.11 -11.01
N GLY A 111 3.15 3.88 -10.63
CA GLY A 111 2.60 4.31 -9.36
C GLY A 111 3.33 3.66 -8.17
N SER A 112 3.62 2.37 -8.25
CA SER A 112 4.43 1.66 -7.23
C SER A 112 5.85 2.22 -7.14
N PHE A 113 6.48 2.49 -8.29
CA PHE A 113 7.82 3.07 -8.33
C PHE A 113 7.87 4.47 -7.69
N VAL A 114 6.93 5.34 -8.06
CA VAL A 114 6.80 6.68 -7.47
C VAL A 114 6.47 6.59 -5.98
N GLY A 115 5.58 5.67 -5.59
CA GLY A 115 5.25 5.45 -4.18
C GLY A 115 6.46 5.02 -3.37
N ASN A 116 7.29 4.11 -3.89
CA ASN A 116 8.53 3.70 -3.25
C ASN A 116 9.56 4.83 -3.15
N LEU A 117 9.59 5.73 -4.14
CA LEU A 117 10.47 6.91 -4.15
C LEU A 117 10.02 7.94 -3.11
N VAL A 118 8.74 8.33 -3.12
CA VAL A 118 8.16 9.29 -2.16
C VAL A 118 8.28 8.81 -0.73
N THR A 119 8.12 7.51 -0.52
CA THR A 119 8.19 6.88 0.81
C THR A 119 9.63 6.65 1.26
N GLY A 120 10.64 6.90 0.42
CA GLY A 120 12.05 6.70 0.78
C GLY A 120 12.47 5.24 0.96
N ARG A 121 11.60 4.29 0.60
CA ARG A 121 11.76 2.83 0.84
C ARG A 121 12.96 2.22 0.08
N PHE A 122 13.50 2.93 -0.92
CA PHE A 122 14.73 2.55 -1.61
C PHE A 122 15.99 2.72 -0.75
N GLY A 123 15.98 3.63 0.23
CA GLY A 123 17.11 3.89 1.13
C GLY A 123 17.05 3.13 2.44
N ASP A 124 15.89 2.57 2.81
CA ASP A 124 15.72 1.84 4.05
C ASP A 124 16.47 0.51 4.05
N TYR A 125 17.50 0.46 4.89
CA TYR A 125 18.47 -0.61 4.98
C TYR A 125 17.82 -1.93 5.38
N LYS A 126 18.39 -3.05 4.92
CA LYS A 126 17.95 -4.44 5.16
C LYS A 126 17.49 -4.75 6.60
N ARG A 127 18.00 -4.01 7.61
CA ARG A 127 17.65 -4.15 9.03
C ARG A 127 16.23 -3.68 9.38
N THR A 128 15.76 -2.53 8.90
CA THR A 128 14.40 -2.03 9.20
C THR A 128 13.34 -2.88 8.50
N LYS A 129 13.63 -3.30 7.26
CA LYS A 129 12.78 -4.23 6.51
C LYS A 129 12.65 -5.59 7.19
N PHE A 130 13.76 -6.13 7.71
CA PHE A 130 13.74 -7.38 8.49
C PHE A 130 12.89 -7.26 9.76
N LEU A 131 13.06 -6.16 10.51
CA LEU A 131 12.27 -5.82 11.72
C LEU A 131 10.77 -5.64 11.42
N GLY A 132 10.44 -5.07 10.26
CA GLY A 132 9.08 -4.95 9.71
C GLY A 132 8.43 -6.29 9.39
N THR A 133 9.21 -7.24 8.84
CA THR A 133 8.72 -8.58 8.42
C THR A 133 8.78 -9.66 9.51
N LEU A 134 9.32 -9.34 10.69
CA LEU A 134 9.47 -10.33 11.76
C LEU A 134 8.10 -10.77 12.32
N PRO A 135 7.81 -12.08 12.44
CA PRO A 135 6.56 -12.58 13.01
C PRO A 135 6.42 -12.17 14.49
N ALA A 136 5.20 -11.94 14.95
CA ALA A 136 4.90 -11.40 16.29
C ALA A 136 5.32 -12.33 17.45
N ASN A 137 5.55 -13.62 17.18
CA ASN A 137 5.72 -14.65 18.21
C ASN A 137 7.17 -14.76 18.76
N THR A 138 8.19 -14.23 18.07
CA THR A 138 9.59 -14.53 18.46
C THR A 138 10.14 -13.69 19.61
N PHE A 139 9.41 -12.67 20.09
CA PHE A 139 9.90 -11.75 21.13
C PHE A 139 9.18 -11.88 22.48
N LEU A 140 8.22 -12.81 22.62
CA LEU A 140 7.43 -13.03 23.84
C LEU A 140 7.73 -14.40 24.50
N LYS A 141 8.93 -14.94 24.32
CA LYS A 141 9.39 -16.06 25.14
C LYS A 141 10.29 -15.52 26.25
N GLU A 142 9.76 -15.55 27.47
CA GLU A 142 10.55 -15.62 28.70
C GLU A 142 11.44 -16.87 28.72
#